data_AF-A0A3L6ZMA4-F1
#
_entry.id   AF-A0A3L6ZMA4-F1
#
_cell.length_a   1.000
_cell.length_b   1.000
_cell.length_c   1.000
_cell.angle_alpha   90.00
_cell.angle_beta   90.00
_cell.angle_gamma   90.00
#
_symmetry.space_group_name_H-M   'P 1'
#
loop_
_entity.id
_entity.type
_entity.pdbx_description
1 polymer ?
#
loop_
_entity_poly.entity_id
_entity_poly.type
_entity_poly.pdbx_seq_one_letter_code
_entity_poly.pdbx_strand_id
1 'polypeptide(L)' 'LAKLATATVVVPAAGKLDRSATVSAQYAGSLFEQTVMLLGDALFHSLWLRSGQTADELWPRHSNLE' A
#
# COMPACT_ATOMS: atom_id res chain seq x y z
N LEU A 1 -16.33 6.53 -3.96
CA LEU A 1 -14.87 6.79 -3.92
C LEU A 1 -14.19 6.40 -5.22
N ALA A 2 -14.09 5.11 -5.60
CA ALA A 2 -13.39 4.69 -6.84
C ALA A 2 -13.84 5.43 -8.12
N LYS A 3 -15.15 5.61 -8.33
CA LYS A 3 -15.69 6.35 -9.50
C LYS A 3 -15.30 7.83 -9.57
N LEU A 4 -14.80 8.40 -8.47
CA LEU A 4 -14.35 9.79 -8.39
C LEU A 4 -12.82 9.90 -8.43
N ALA A 5 -12.09 8.79 -8.35
CA ALA A 5 -10.63 8.79 -8.21
C ALA A 5 -9.94 8.78 -9.58
N THR A 6 -8.83 9.51 -9.70
CA THR A 6 -7.98 9.53 -10.91
C THR A 6 -7.31 8.18 -11.17
N ALA A 7 -7.03 7.42 -10.10
CA ALA A 7 -6.49 6.07 -10.18
C ALA A 7 -7.17 5.19 -9.14
N THR A 8 -7.40 3.92 -9.49
CA THR A 8 -7.97 2.91 -8.59
C THR A 8 -7.13 1.65 -8.66
N VAL A 9 -6.70 1.16 -7.50
CA VAL A 9 -6.09 -0.18 -7.36
C VAL A 9 -7.16 -1.13 -6.83
N VAL A 10 -7.46 -2.16 -7.60
CA VAL A 10 -8.45 -3.19 -7.23
C VAL A 10 -7.73 -4.34 -6.54
N VAL A 11 -8.13 -4.64 -5.31
CA VAL A 11 -7.60 -5.76 -4.53
C VAL A 11 -8.67 -6.85 -4.50
N PRO A 12 -8.44 -8.02 -5.13
CA PRO A 12 -9.39 -9.12 -5.08
C PRO A 12 -9.50 -9.65 -3.65
N ALA A 13 -10.72 -9.71 -3.11
CA ALA A 13 -10.99 -10.25 -1.78
C ALA A 13 -12.29 -11.03 -1.78
N ALA A 14 -12.41 -11.98 -0.84
CA ALA A 14 -13.65 -12.70 -0.62
C ALA A 14 -14.76 -11.74 -0.16
N GLY A 15 -16.01 -12.01 -0.58
CA GLY A 15 -17.17 -11.29 -0.08
C GLY A 15 -17.41 -11.54 1.41
N LYS A 16 -18.18 -10.66 2.08
CA LYS A 16 -18.37 -10.69 3.55
C LYS A 16 -18.78 -12.06 4.13
N LEU A 17 -19.55 -12.85 3.39
CA LEU A 17 -20.05 -14.16 3.83
C LEU A 17 -19.33 -15.33 3.15
N ASP A 18 -18.41 -15.05 2.22
CA ASP A 18 -17.65 -16.06 1.51
C ASP A 18 -16.48 -16.54 2.37
N ARG A 19 -16.55 -17.80 2.79
CA ARG A 19 -15.52 -18.50 3.57
C ARG A 19 -14.81 -19.59 2.77
N SER A 20 -14.99 -19.62 1.45
CA SER A 20 -14.42 -20.65 0.58
C SER A 20 -12.91 -20.53 0.40
N ALA A 21 -12.33 -19.36 0.72
CA ALA A 21 -10.91 -19.05 0.52
C ALA A 21 -10.43 -19.17 -0.95
N THR A 22 -11.35 -19.10 -1.92
CA THR A 22 -11.04 -19.28 -3.35
C THR A 22 -10.38 -18.06 -4.01
N VAL A 23 -10.69 -16.85 -3.53
CA VAL A 23 -10.10 -15.59 -4.03
C VAL A 23 -8.79 -15.26 -3.31
N SER A 24 -8.76 -15.46 -2.00
CA SER A 24 -7.59 -15.30 -1.14
C SER A 24 -7.77 -16.16 0.10
N ALA A 25 -6.67 -16.74 0.59
CA ALA A 25 -6.64 -17.44 1.87
C ALA A 25 -6.72 -16.48 3.08
N GLN A 26 -6.53 -15.17 2.85
CA GLN A 26 -6.52 -14.18 3.90
C GLN A 26 -7.92 -13.66 4.21
N TYR A 27 -8.15 -13.31 5.48
CA TYR A 27 -9.30 -12.51 5.85
C TYR A 27 -9.27 -11.16 5.11
N ALA A 28 -10.40 -10.77 4.51
CA ALA A 28 -10.48 -9.62 3.60
C ALA A 28 -10.00 -8.30 4.24
N GLY A 29 -10.26 -8.09 5.54
CA GLY A 29 -9.77 -6.92 6.27
C GLY A 29 -8.25 -6.88 6.36
N SER A 30 -7.62 -7.99 6.76
CA SER A 30 -6.17 -8.09 6.87
C SER A 30 -5.47 -8.00 5.51
N LEU A 31 -6.08 -8.59 4.47
CA LEU A 31 -5.60 -8.44 3.09
C LEU A 31 -5.58 -6.98 2.65
N PHE A 32 -6.64 -6.22 2.97
CA PHE A 32 -6.70 -4.80 2.66
C PHE A 32 -5.62 -4.00 3.40
N GLU A 33 -5.48 -4.18 4.72
CA GLU A 33 -4.49 -3.47 5.54
C GLU A 33 -3.06 -3.71 5.06
N GLN A 34 -2.70 -4.97 4.81
CA GLN A 34 -1.38 -5.33 4.31
C GLN A 34 -1.14 -4.78 2.89
N THR A 35 -2.16 -4.79 2.03
CA THR A 35 -2.05 -4.21 0.70
C THR A 35 -1.81 -2.70 0.76
N VAL A 36 -2.50 -1.98 1.66
CA VAL A 36 -2.27 -0.53 1.85
C VAL A 36 -0.84 -0.26 2.31
N MET A 37 -0.32 -1.03 3.27
CA MET A 37 1.06 -0.90 3.75
C MET A 37 2.06 -1.10 2.60
N LEU A 38 1.94 -2.22 1.87
CA LEU A 38 2.85 -2.56 0.78
C LEU A 38 2.78 -1.56 -0.37
N LEU A 39 1.59 -1.05 -0.71
CA LEU A 39 1.43 -0.02 -1.73
C LEU A 39 2.06 1.31 -1.29
N GLY A 40 1.97 1.66 -0.01
CA GLY A 40 2.64 2.83 0.55
C GLY A 40 4.16 2.74 0.37
N ASP A 41 4.75 1.62 0.78
CA ASP A 41 6.19 1.35 0.65
C ASP A 41 6.63 1.34 -0.82
N ALA A 42 5.87 0.66 -1.69
CA ALA A 42 6.17 0.60 -3.11
C ALA A 42 6.08 1.98 -3.78
N LEU A 43 5.11 2.81 -3.40
CA LEU A 43 4.97 4.18 -3.90
C LEU A 43 6.15 5.03 -3.44
N PHE A 44 6.48 5.00 -2.14
CA PHE A 44 7.65 5.69 -1.61
C PHE A 44 8.92 5.27 -2.34
N HIS A 45 9.18 3.97 -2.44
CA HIS A 45 10.38 3.45 -3.10
C HIS A 45 10.45 3.85 -4.57
N SER A 46 9.33 3.80 -5.29
CA SER A 46 9.26 4.22 -6.69
C SER A 46 9.56 5.71 -6.88
N LEU A 47 9.06 6.57 -5.99
CA LEU A 47 9.35 8.01 -6.02
C LEU A 47 10.81 8.28 -5.63
N TRP A 48 11.33 7.56 -4.64
CA TRP A 48 12.72 7.67 -4.22
C TRP A 48 13.67 7.30 -5.36
N LEU A 49 13.50 6.14 -6.01
CA LEU A 49 14.31 5.74 -7.16
C LEU A 49 14.28 6.79 -8.28
N ARG A 50 13.10 7.35 -8.57
CA ARG A 50 12.94 8.40 -9.60
C ARG A 50 13.60 9.73 -9.22
N SER A 51 13.72 10.01 -7.93
CA SER A 51 14.34 11.24 -7.45
C SER A 51 15.86 11.25 -7.58
N GLY A 52 16.51 10.10 -7.72
CA GLY A 52 17.96 9.97 -7.78
C GLY A 52 18.70 10.29 -6.46
N GLN A 53 17.96 10.58 -5.39
CA GLN A 53 18.54 10.90 -4.08
C GLN A 53 19.13 9.65 -3.42
N THR A 54 20.23 9.82 -2.72
CA THR A 54 20.86 8.82 -1.87
C THR A 54 20.12 8.70 -0.53
N ALA A 55 20.41 7.63 0.22
CA ALA A 55 19.87 7.46 1.57
C ALA A 55 20.36 8.57 2.52
N ASP A 56 21.62 8.98 2.40
CA ASP A 56 22.22 10.03 3.23
C ASP A 56 21.53 11.39 3.03
N GLU A 57 21.05 11.70 1.82
CA GLU A 57 20.29 12.92 1.52
C GLU A 57 18.86 12.90 2.10
N LEU A 58 18.29 11.71 2.30
CA LEU A 58 16.96 11.53 2.89
C LEU A 58 17.00 11.50 4.42
N TRP A 59 18.04 10.92 5.00
CA TRP A 59 18.21 10.74 6.45
C TRP A 59 17.87 11.99 7.28
N PRO A 60 18.40 13.20 6.98
CA PRO A 60 18.12 14.38 7.81
C PRO A 60 16.66 14.88 7.73
N ARG A 61 15.82 14.32 6.88
CA ARG A 61 14.42 14.77 6.67
C ARG A 61 13.40 14.10 7.59
N HIS A 62 13.81 13.11 8.38
CA HIS A 62 12.95 12.60 9.45
C HIS A 62 12.59 13.72 10.44
N SER A 63 11.37 13.67 10.97
CA SER A 63 10.94 14.55 12.04
C SER A 63 11.80 14.32 13.29
N ASN A 64 12.15 15.38 14.00
CA ASN A 64 12.98 15.35 15.21
C ASN A 64 12.18 15.72 16.47
N LEU A 65 10.89 15.36 16.52
CA LEU A 65 9.96 15.69 17.60
C LEU A 65 9.94 14.64 18.73
N GLU A 66 11.03 13.87 18.85
CA GLU A 66 11.19 12.77 19.82
C GLU A 66 11.74 13.24 21.16
#